data_AF-A0A847LWP4-F1
#
_entry.id   AF-A0A847LWP4-F1
#
_cell.length_a   1.000
_cell.length_b   1.000
_cell.length_c   1.000
_cell.angle_alpha   90.00
_cell.angle_beta   90.00
_cell.angle_gamma   90.00
#
_symmetry.space_group_name_H-M   'P 1'
#
loop_
_entity.id
_entity.type
_entity.pdbx_description
1 polymer ?
#
loop_
_entity_poly.entity_id
_entity_poly.type
_entity_poly.pdbx_seq_one_letter_code
_entity_poly.pdbx_strand_id
1 'polypeptide(L)'
;MSISTYLETAPLFEIVKYSGTPPKDGVAFTGYPRQHPFEQDKLIFVLDPLGSNPVIMEFKLCDILFVEDLPSMVTESGESLKLVKIWVRKGAYGVIHEPFEVQDSMQFLNTSRSLHERVLRSLNK
;
A
#
# COMPACT_ATOMS: atom_id res chain seq x y z
N MET A 1 -11.58 -14.14 -9.44
CA MET A 1 -12.08 -13.33 -8.30
C MET A 1 -11.65 -11.91 -8.52
N SER A 2 -12.55 -10.93 -8.40
CA SER A 2 -12.23 -9.51 -8.59
C SER A 2 -11.59 -8.95 -7.33
N ILE A 3 -10.70 -7.97 -7.49
CA ILE A 3 -10.10 -7.24 -6.37
C ILE A 3 -11.18 -6.53 -5.53
N SER A 4 -12.31 -6.18 -6.16
CA SER A 4 -13.49 -5.61 -5.51
C SER A 4 -14.04 -6.51 -4.39
N THR A 5 -14.09 -7.82 -4.64
CA THR A 5 -14.59 -8.80 -3.66
C THR A 5 -13.73 -8.86 -2.41
N TYR A 6 -12.42 -8.62 -2.54
CA TYR A 6 -11.53 -8.54 -1.38
C TYR A 6 -11.80 -7.28 -0.56
N LEU A 7 -12.13 -6.15 -1.17
CA LEU A 7 -12.40 -4.89 -0.46
C LEU A 7 -13.67 -4.96 0.39
N GLU A 8 -14.72 -5.62 -0.10
CA GLU A 8 -16.03 -5.71 0.56
C GLU A 8 -16.07 -6.65 1.79
N THR A 9 -15.18 -7.65 1.86
CA THR A 9 -15.35 -8.80 2.78
C THR A 9 -14.62 -8.65 4.13
N ALA A 10 -13.74 -7.66 4.32
CA ALA A 10 -12.88 -7.62 5.50
C ALA A 10 -13.32 -6.58 6.56
N PRO A 11 -13.29 -6.92 7.86
CA PRO A 11 -13.61 -5.99 8.93
C PRO A 11 -12.64 -4.79 8.96
N LEU A 12 -13.20 -3.60 9.21
CA LEU A 12 -12.46 -2.34 9.31
C LEU A 12 -11.66 -2.33 10.63
N PHE A 13 -10.36 -2.60 10.58
CA PHE A 13 -9.50 -2.47 11.76
C PHE A 13 -9.08 -1.00 11.96
N GLU A 14 -9.22 -0.50 13.18
CA GLU A 14 -8.72 0.81 13.61
C GLU A 14 -7.20 0.75 13.83
N ILE A 15 -6.44 1.48 13.02
CA ILE A 15 -5.03 1.73 13.31
C ILE A 15 -4.97 2.73 14.45
N VAL A 16 -4.35 2.33 15.56
CA VAL A 16 -4.25 3.17 16.75
C VAL A 16 -3.29 4.33 16.49
N LYS A 17 -3.82 5.54 16.65
CA LYS A 17 -3.18 6.85 16.45
C LYS A 17 -1.88 6.99 17.27
N TYR A 18 -0.76 7.27 16.61
CA TYR A 18 0.43 7.85 17.28
C TYR A 18 0.47 9.34 16.96
N SER A 19 0.29 10.21 17.97
CA SER A 19 0.33 11.67 17.81
C SER A 19 1.76 12.19 18.02
N GLY A 20 2.46 12.48 16.93
CA GLY A 20 3.82 13.00 16.92
C GLY A 20 4.14 13.70 15.60
N THR A 21 5.30 14.34 15.49
CA THR A 21 5.78 14.85 14.21
C THR A 21 6.31 13.70 13.35
N PRO A 22 6.04 13.68 12.03
CA PRO A 22 6.57 12.64 11.16
C PRO A 22 8.12 12.61 11.21
N PRO A 23 8.74 11.43 11.41
CA PRO A 23 10.19 11.32 11.50
C PRO A 23 10.88 11.73 10.20
N LYS A 24 12.02 12.43 10.29
CA LYS A 24 12.82 12.85 9.12
C LYS A 24 13.34 11.68 8.30
N ASP A 25 13.53 10.54 8.92
CA ASP A 25 14.06 9.31 8.30
C ASP A 25 12.96 8.39 7.77
N GLY A 26 11.72 8.86 7.73
CA GLY A 26 10.57 8.13 7.19
C GLY A 26 10.29 8.50 5.72
N VAL A 27 10.05 7.49 4.89
CA VAL A 27 9.52 7.65 3.53
C VAL A 27 8.00 7.55 3.60
N ALA A 28 7.30 8.58 3.11
CA ALA A 28 5.85 8.67 3.19
C ALA A 28 5.15 7.93 2.05
N PHE A 29 4.09 7.19 2.38
CA PHE A 29 3.20 6.54 1.43
C PHE A 29 1.75 6.84 1.81
N THR A 30 0.90 7.11 0.83
CA THR A 30 -0.54 7.39 1.04
C THR A 30 -1.36 6.32 0.35
N GLY A 31 -2.31 5.73 1.07
CA GLY A 31 -3.07 4.60 0.55
C GLY A 31 -4.00 3.98 1.58
N TYR A 32 -4.52 2.81 1.24
CA TYR A 32 -5.43 2.05 2.07
C TYR A 32 -4.69 0.93 2.81
N PRO A 33 -4.67 0.93 4.14
CA PRO A 33 -3.95 -0.05 4.93
C PRO A 33 -4.83 -1.27 5.26
N ARG A 34 -4.22 -2.46 5.24
CA ARG A 34 -4.82 -3.71 5.71
C ARG A 34 -3.82 -4.58 6.44
N GLN A 35 -4.24 -5.17 7.55
CA GLN A 35 -3.43 -6.19 8.21
C GLN A 35 -3.31 -7.43 7.30
N HIS A 36 -2.13 -8.02 7.21
CA HIS A 36 -1.94 -9.24 6.44
C HIS A 36 -2.76 -10.41 7.07
N PRO A 37 -3.54 -11.19 6.29
CA PRO A 37 -4.48 -12.17 6.83
C PRO A 37 -3.85 -13.28 7.68
N PHE A 38 -2.59 -13.63 7.40
CA PHE A 38 -1.90 -14.76 8.05
C PHE A 38 -0.67 -14.35 8.87
N GLU A 39 -0.15 -13.14 8.66
CA GLU A 39 1.12 -12.68 9.24
C GLU A 39 0.85 -11.35 9.95
N GLN A 40 0.52 -11.43 11.24
CA GLN A 40 0.02 -10.27 11.97
C GLN A 40 1.05 -9.15 12.13
N ASP A 41 2.34 -9.43 11.89
CA ASP A 41 3.46 -8.50 11.90
C ASP A 41 3.66 -7.75 10.57
N LYS A 42 2.79 -8.00 9.58
CA LYS A 42 2.84 -7.38 8.27
C LYS A 42 1.60 -6.55 7.95
N LEU A 43 1.85 -5.48 7.20
CA LEU A 43 0.87 -4.56 6.65
C LEU A 43 0.84 -4.72 5.14
N ILE A 44 -0.33 -5.06 4.61
CA ILE A 44 -0.65 -4.89 3.20
C ILE A 44 -1.10 -3.44 3.01
N PHE A 45 -0.53 -2.75 2.03
CA PHE A 45 -0.80 -1.36 1.75
C PHE A 45 -1.15 -1.19 0.28
N VAL A 46 -2.37 -0.73 -0.01
CA VAL A 46 -2.85 -0.52 -1.37
C VAL A 46 -2.69 0.96 -1.72
N LEU A 47 -1.76 1.26 -2.63
CA LEU A 47 -1.66 2.58 -3.23
C LEU A 47 -2.77 2.77 -4.26
N ASP A 48 -3.34 3.96 -4.27
CA ASP A 48 -4.37 4.37 -5.23
C ASP A 48 -5.51 3.33 -5.39
N PRO A 49 -6.20 2.96 -4.30
CA PRO A 49 -7.19 1.87 -4.30
C PRO A 49 -8.39 2.12 -5.23
N LEU A 50 -8.66 3.38 -5.58
CA LEU A 50 -9.76 3.81 -6.44
C LEU A 50 -9.30 4.22 -7.85
N GLY A 51 -8.00 4.25 -8.10
CA GLY A 51 -7.46 4.67 -9.39
C GLY A 51 -7.30 3.53 -10.39
N SER A 52 -6.70 3.86 -11.53
CA SER A 52 -6.60 2.92 -12.67
C SER A 52 -5.52 1.87 -12.50
N ASN A 53 -4.54 2.07 -11.60
CA ASN A 53 -3.41 1.18 -11.39
C ASN A 53 -3.14 0.99 -9.89
N PRO A 54 -4.00 0.24 -9.17
CA PRO A 54 -3.76 -0.04 -7.76
C PRO A 54 -2.47 -0.86 -7.60
N VAL A 55 -1.57 -0.42 -6.72
CA VAL A 55 -0.32 -1.13 -6.42
C VAL A 55 -0.42 -1.69 -5.01
N ILE A 56 -0.23 -3.00 -4.88
CA ILE A 56 -0.23 -3.67 -3.60
C ILE A 56 1.22 -3.75 -3.11
N MET A 57 1.47 -3.18 -1.94
CA MET A 57 2.75 -3.24 -1.24
C MET A 57 2.60 -3.98 0.08
N GLU A 58 3.69 -4.56 0.56
CA GLU A 58 3.78 -5.18 1.88
C GLU A 58 4.93 -4.57 2.66
N PHE A 59 4.68 -4.23 3.92
CA PHE A 59 5.66 -3.71 4.88
C PHE A 59 5.59 -4.48 6.20
N LYS A 60 6.70 -4.57 6.91
CA LYS A 60 6.68 -5.02 8.31
C LYS A 60 6.16 -3.91 9.20
N LEU A 61 5.30 -4.25 10.16
CA LEU A 61 4.76 -3.29 11.13
C LEU A 61 5.86 -2.62 11.97
N CYS A 62 6.93 -3.34 12.29
CA CYS A 62 8.07 -2.79 13.05
C CYS A 62 8.85 -1.71 12.28
N ASP A 63 8.68 -1.62 10.95
CA ASP A 63 9.29 -0.61 10.10
C ASP A 63 8.38 0.62 9.87
N ILE A 64 7.12 0.57 10.33
CA ILE A 64 6.20 1.71 10.27
C ILE A 64 6.51 2.64 11.44
N LEU A 65 7.02 3.83 11.13
CA LEU A 65 7.44 4.80 12.14
C LEU A 65 6.31 5.74 12.56
N PHE A 66 5.39 6.04 11.65
CA PHE A 66 4.31 6.99 11.88
C PHE A 66 3.11 6.70 10.98
N VAL A 67 1.91 6.99 11.48
CA VAL A 67 0.66 6.89 10.72
C VAL A 67 -0.20 8.12 10.98
N GLU A 68 -0.71 8.70 9.92
CA GLU A 68 -1.65 9.82 9.93
C GLU A 68 -2.93 9.40 9.20
N ASP A 69 -4.07 9.50 9.88
CA ASP A 69 -5.37 9.27 9.26
C ASP A 69 -5.72 10.44 8.33
N LEU A 70 -6.11 10.12 7.10
CA LEU A 70 -6.58 11.11 6.13
C LEU A 70 -8.12 11.13 6.09
N PRO A 71 -8.73 12.24 5.60
CA PRO A 71 -10.16 12.30 5.38
C PRO A 71 -10.63 11.11 4.54
N SER A 72 -11.66 10.41 4.99
CA SER A 72 -12.17 9.25 4.27
C SER A 72 -12.73 9.67 2.92
N MET A 73 -12.37 8.94 1.86
CA MET A 73 -12.94 9.15 0.54
C MET A 73 -14.24 8.37 0.44
N VAL A 74 -15.30 9.03 0.01
CA VAL A 74 -16.60 8.40 -0.24
C VAL A 74 -16.70 8.11 -1.72
N THR A 75 -16.92 6.84 -2.05
CA THR A 75 -17.19 6.38 -3.42
C THR A 75 -18.61 6.74 -3.85
N GLU A 76 -18.89 6.75 -5.15
CA GLU A 76 -20.23 7.03 -5.69
C GLU A 76 -21.30 6.03 -5.21
N SER A 77 -20.88 4.82 -4.79
CA SER A 77 -21.70 3.78 -4.18
C SER A 77 -21.99 4.00 -2.68
N GLY A 78 -21.43 5.04 -2.06
CA GLY A 78 -21.61 5.36 -0.64
C GLY A 78 -20.66 4.61 0.31
N GLU A 79 -19.68 3.88 -0.22
CA GLU A 79 -18.67 3.20 0.60
C GLU A 79 -17.57 4.18 1.01
N SER A 80 -17.20 4.15 2.28
CA SER A 80 -16.15 5.01 2.86
C SER A 80 -14.82 4.26 2.95
N LEU A 81 -13.81 4.72 2.22
CA LEU A 81 -12.45 4.22 2.30
C LEU A 81 -11.63 5.12 3.22
N LYS A 82 -11.18 4.56 4.35
CA LYS A 82 -10.23 5.21 5.26
C LYS A 82 -8.83 5.17 4.65
N LEU A 83 -8.40 6.28 4.05
CA LEU A 83 -7.03 6.45 3.63
C LEU A 83 -6.16 6.84 4.83
N VAL A 84 -4.92 6.38 4.81
CA VAL A 84 -3.90 6.82 5.76
C VAL A 84 -2.64 7.21 5.01
N LYS A 85 -1.82 8.01 5.66
CA LYS A 85 -0.44 8.26 5.27
C LYS A 85 0.46 7.57 6.28
N ILE A 86 1.32 6.67 5.81
CA ILE A 86 2.31 5.97 6.63
C ILE A 86 3.70 6.50 6.33
N TRP A 87 4.57 6.52 7.33
CA TRP A 87 6.00 6.76 7.16
C TRP A 87 6.75 5.48 7.49
N VAL A 88 7.42 4.92 6.48
CA VAL A 88 8.22 3.71 6.60
C VAL A 88 9.68 4.08 6.79
N ARG A 89 10.38 3.39 7.69
CA ARG A 89 11.81 3.61 7.96
C ARG A 89 12.63 3.51 6.67
N LYS A 90 13.42 4.54 6.37
CA LYS A 90 14.34 4.54 5.23
C LYS A 90 15.32 3.37 5.33
N GLY A 91 15.44 2.59 4.26
CA GLY A 91 16.27 1.38 4.21
C GLY A 91 15.59 0.11 4.71
N ALA A 92 14.34 0.18 5.17
CA ALA A 92 13.51 -0.99 5.39
C ALA A 92 13.16 -1.69 4.07
N TYR A 93 12.85 -2.99 4.17
CA TYR A 93 12.41 -3.78 3.02
C TYR A 93 10.89 -3.70 2.87
N GLY A 94 10.45 -3.48 1.64
CA GLY A 94 9.05 -3.64 1.23
C GLY A 94 8.98 -4.61 0.05
N VAL A 95 7.82 -5.25 -0.12
CA VAL A 95 7.52 -6.11 -1.26
C VAL A 95 6.46 -5.43 -2.11
N ILE A 96 6.63 -5.42 -3.42
CA ILE A 96 5.61 -4.97 -4.37
C ILE A 96 5.04 -6.21 -5.04
N HIS A 97 3.72 -6.38 -4.99
CA HIS A 97 3.04 -7.48 -5.64
C HIS A 97 2.63 -7.05 -7.05
N GLU A 98 3.29 -7.62 -8.05
CA GLU A 98 2.92 -7.45 -9.45
C GLU A 98 2.30 -8.74 -9.98
N PRO A 99 1.01 -8.73 -10.37
CA PRO A 99 0.40 -9.85 -11.06
C PRO A 99 1.13 -10.14 -12.36
N PHE A 100 1.34 -11.42 -12.67
CA PHE A 100 1.96 -11.84 -13.91
C PHE A 100 1.21 -13.01 -14.54
N GLU A 101 1.29 -13.12 -15.87
CA GLU A 101 0.76 -14.26 -16.60
C GLU A 101 1.75 -15.43 -16.52
N VAL A 102 1.25 -16.61 -16.15
CA VAL A 102 2.07 -17.83 -16.12
C VAL A 102 2.23 -18.35 -17.54
N GLN A 103 3.45 -18.29 -18.06
CA GLN A 103 3.83 -18.80 -19.38
C GLN A 103 5.17 -19.54 -19.31
N ASP A 104 5.50 -20.30 -20.35
CA ASP A 104 6.73 -21.09 -20.42
C ASP A 104 8.02 -20.24 -20.36
N SER A 105 7.93 -18.94 -20.65
CA SER A 105 9.02 -17.98 -20.52
C SER A 105 8.62 -16.81 -19.62
N MET A 106 9.40 -16.56 -18.56
CA MET A 106 9.24 -15.39 -17.70
C MET A 106 9.67 -14.11 -18.45
N GLN A 107 8.70 -13.39 -19.03
CA GLN A 107 8.97 -12.13 -19.73
C GLN A 107 9.21 -10.94 -18.78
N PHE A 108 8.98 -11.10 -17.48
CA PHE A 108 8.93 -9.98 -16.51
C PHE A 108 10.28 -9.56 -15.91
N LEU A 109 11.36 -10.34 -16.07
CA LEU A 109 12.63 -10.03 -15.39
C LEU A 109 13.33 -8.76 -15.94
N ASN A 110 13.12 -8.40 -17.21
CA ASN A 110 13.81 -7.27 -17.86
C ASN A 110 13.03 -5.93 -17.83
N THR A 111 11.76 -5.92 -17.43
CA THR A 111 10.91 -4.70 -17.38
C THR A 111 10.94 -4.02 -16.01
N SER A 112 11.44 -4.70 -14.97
CA SER A 112 11.58 -4.18 -13.60
C SER A 112 12.27 -2.83 -13.53
N ARG A 113 13.24 -2.56 -14.41
CA ARG A 113 13.97 -1.28 -14.46
C ARG A 113 13.10 -0.12 -14.93
N SER A 114 12.27 -0.31 -15.95
CA SER A 114 11.41 0.76 -16.49
C SER A 114 10.18 1.00 -15.62
N LEU A 115 9.69 -0.04 -14.94
CA LEU A 115 8.66 0.09 -13.90
C LEU A 115 9.21 0.78 -12.65
N HIS A 116 10.40 0.41 -12.18
CA HIS A 116 11.07 1.09 -11.07
C HIS A 116 11.27 2.58 -11.36
N GLU A 117 11.71 2.94 -12.57
CA GLU A 117 11.83 4.34 -13.00
C GLU A 117 10.47 5.07 -13.05
N ARG A 118 9.40 4.41 -13.48
CA ARG A 118 8.05 5.00 -13.51
C ARG A 118 7.48 5.21 -12.11
N VAL A 119 7.65 4.24 -11.22
CA VAL A 119 7.20 4.31 -9.82
C VAL A 119 7.98 5.39 -9.06
N LEU A 120 9.30 5.47 -9.23
CA LEU A 120 10.10 6.55 -8.63
C LEU A 120 9.69 7.94 -9.15
N ARG A 121 9.30 8.06 -10.43
CA ARG A 121 8.80 9.33 -10.98
C ARG A 121 7.42 9.71 -10.45
N SER A 122 6.54 8.75 -10.17
CA SER A 122 5.21 9.05 -9.63
C SER A 122 5.23 9.40 -8.15
N LEU A 123 6.23 8.93 -7.40
CA LEU A 123 6.41 9.24 -5.97
C LEU A 123 7.02 10.64 -5.71
N ASN A 124 7.61 11.28 -6.73
CA ASN A 124 8.28 12.58 -6.64
C ASN A 124 7.46 13.76 -7.23
N LYS A 125 6.17 13.57 -7.50
CA LYS A 125 5.22 14.63 -7.89
C LYS A 125 4.28 14.94 -6.73
#